data_AF-A0A016V5X2-F1
#
_entry.id   AF-A0A016V5X2-F1
#
_cell.length_a   1.000
_cell.length_b   1.000
_cell.length_c   1.000
_cell.angle_alpha   90.00
_cell.angle_beta   90.00
_cell.angle_gamma   90.00
#
_symmetry.space_group_name_H-M   'P 1'
#
loop_
_entity.id
_entity.type
_entity.pdbx_description
1 polymer ?
#
loop_
_entity_poly.entity_id
_entity_poly.type
_entity_poly.pdbx_seq_one_letter_code
_entity_poly.pdbx_strand_id
1 'polypeptide(L)'
;MKTLVVILALCGLAYATNCPNLSEITKEDIDNVNTDSRTVDRAMGCGCCLLFSVALVTVSHAKGNVYKLNYAKYFDVTKTPPPTEYEHSRTLTIECGNKLEDFDYILGCKTETIDCKFARRYDKLTPEEKKLLKIEQ
;
A
#
# COMPACT_ATOMS: atom_id res chain seq x y z
N MET A 1 -23.84 -19.27 -43.67
CA MET A 1 -23.84 -18.30 -42.55
C MET A 1 -22.70 -18.67 -41.62
N LYS A 2 -21.64 -17.86 -41.57
CA LYS A 2 -20.46 -18.11 -40.72
C LYS A 2 -20.64 -17.34 -39.41
N THR A 3 -20.75 -18.08 -38.31
CA THR A 3 -20.95 -17.55 -36.96
C THR A 3 -19.66 -16.88 -36.48
N LEU A 4 -19.72 -15.57 -36.25
CA LEU A 4 -18.63 -14.78 -35.68
C LEU A 4 -18.71 -14.89 -34.15
N VAL A 5 -17.73 -15.58 -33.55
CA VAL A 5 -17.54 -15.62 -32.10
C VAL A 5 -16.79 -14.34 -31.71
N VAL A 6 -17.53 -13.38 -31.16
CA VAL A 6 -16.95 -12.18 -30.53
C VAL A 6 -16.41 -12.61 -29.17
N ILE A 7 -15.10 -12.84 -29.09
CA ILE A 7 -14.40 -13.06 -27.82
C ILE A 7 -14.33 -11.70 -27.11
N LEU A 8 -15.28 -11.46 -26.23
CA LEU A 8 -15.21 -10.37 -25.25
C LEU A 8 -14.07 -10.73 -24.28
N ALA A 9 -12.87 -10.21 -24.54
CA ALA A 9 -11.78 -10.24 -23.58
C ALA A 9 -12.19 -9.38 -22.38
N LEU A 10 -12.77 -10.02 -21.37
CA LEU A 10 -12.91 -9.48 -20.03
C LEU A 10 -11.49 -9.25 -19.50
N CYS A 11 -10.95 -8.04 -19.74
CA CYS A 11 -9.93 -7.48 -18.86
C CYS A 11 -10.58 -7.34 -17.49
N GLY A 12 -10.53 -8.41 -16.70
CA GLY A 12 -10.73 -8.35 -15.27
C GLY A 12 -9.64 -7.44 -14.74
N LEU A 13 -9.97 -6.16 -14.55
CA LEU A 13 -9.27 -5.32 -13.60
C LEU A 13 -9.45 -6.04 -12.27
N ALA A 14 -8.47 -6.85 -11.88
CA ALA A 14 -8.34 -7.28 -10.50
C ALA A 14 -8.14 -5.99 -9.72
N TYR A 15 -9.23 -5.40 -9.24
CA TYR A 15 -9.17 -4.29 -8.31
C TYR A 15 -8.36 -4.80 -7.13
N ALA A 16 -7.18 -4.23 -6.93
CA ALA A 16 -6.31 -4.65 -5.86
C ALA A 16 -7.03 -4.39 -4.54
N THR A 17 -7.43 -5.46 -3.87
CA THR A 17 -8.14 -5.38 -2.60
C THR A 17 -7.14 -5.07 -1.50
N ASN A 18 -7.50 -4.13 -0.62
CA ASN A 18 -6.63 -3.75 0.48
C ASN A 18 -6.69 -4.80 1.58
N CYS A 19 -5.64 -5.60 1.61
CA CYS A 19 -5.47 -6.71 2.53
C CYS A 19 -4.10 -6.74 3.18
N PRO A 20 -3.80 -5.75 4.02
CA PRO A 20 -2.50 -5.66 4.64
C PRO A 20 -2.30 -6.81 5.63
N ASN A 21 -1.15 -7.47 5.54
CA ASN A 21 -0.65 -8.36 6.58
C ASN A 21 -0.29 -7.54 7.83
N LEU A 22 -0.79 -7.96 9.00
CA LEU A 22 -0.55 -7.29 10.28
C LEU A 22 0.66 -7.85 11.05
N SER A 23 1.31 -8.86 10.48
CA SER A 23 2.47 -9.55 11.06
C SER A 23 3.74 -8.71 10.93
N GLU A 24 4.87 -9.29 11.30
CA GLU A 24 6.18 -8.64 11.19
C GLU A 24 6.51 -8.27 9.74
N ILE A 25 7.14 -7.11 9.57
CA ILE A 25 7.60 -6.59 8.29
C ILE A 25 8.89 -7.30 7.90
N THR A 26 8.84 -8.02 6.79
CA THR A 26 10.03 -8.59 6.16
C THR A 26 10.55 -7.67 5.06
N LYS A 27 11.79 -7.93 4.62
CA LYS A 27 12.32 -7.27 3.42
C LYS A 27 11.49 -7.59 2.18
N GLU A 28 10.95 -8.81 2.09
CA GLU A 28 10.09 -9.23 0.99
C GLU A 28 8.80 -8.40 0.94
N ASP A 29 8.24 -7.99 2.09
CA ASP A 29 7.07 -7.12 2.13
C ASP A 29 7.35 -5.73 1.56
N ILE A 30 8.51 -5.15 1.88
CA ILE A 30 8.96 -3.86 1.33
C ILE A 30 9.23 -3.99 -0.17
N ASP A 31 9.90 -5.07 -0.59
CA ASP A 31 10.16 -5.36 -2.00
C ASP A 31 8.86 -5.57 -2.77
N ASN A 32 7.85 -6.22 -2.18
CA ASN A 32 6.53 -6.40 -2.74
C ASN A 32 5.79 -5.07 -2.94
N VAL A 33 5.94 -4.12 -2.02
CA VAL A 33 5.46 -2.73 -2.23
C VAL A 33 6.15 -2.09 -3.42
N ASN A 34 7.44 -2.33 -3.62
CA ASN A 34 8.23 -1.81 -4.74
C ASN A 34 8.07 -2.58 -6.07
N THR A 35 7.34 -3.69 -6.09
CA THR A 35 7.12 -4.48 -7.29
C THR A 35 5.90 -3.96 -8.02
N ASP A 36 6.09 -3.58 -9.28
CA ASP A 36 4.99 -3.12 -10.11
C ASP A 36 4.06 -4.29 -10.42
N SER A 37 2.75 -4.15 -10.14
CA SER A 37 1.77 -5.16 -10.57
C SER A 37 1.43 -5.04 -12.06
N ARG A 38 2.10 -4.14 -12.80
CA ARG A 38 1.87 -3.94 -14.24
C ARG A 38 3.08 -4.37 -15.06
N THR A 39 3.21 -5.67 -15.27
CA THR A 39 3.60 -6.17 -16.60
C THR A 39 2.44 -5.91 -17.58
N VAL A 40 2.18 -4.64 -17.88
CA VAL A 40 1.43 -4.23 -19.07
C VAL A 40 2.15 -3.03 -19.66
N ASP A 41 2.91 -3.35 -20.69
CA ASP A 41 3.34 -2.54 -21.82
C ASP A 41 4.33 -1.39 -21.62
N ARG A 42 5.53 -1.65 -22.15
CA ARG A 42 6.36 -0.74 -22.95
C ARG A 42 5.53 -0.05 -24.05
N ALA A 43 4.57 0.81 -23.72
CA ALA A 43 3.95 1.73 -24.67
C ALA A 43 2.95 2.64 -23.94
N MET A 44 3.43 3.69 -23.26
CA MET A 44 2.73 4.98 -23.18
C MET A 44 3.58 5.92 -22.33
N GLY A 45 4.10 6.96 -22.97
CA GLY A 45 4.74 8.10 -22.32
C GLY A 45 3.71 8.93 -21.56
N CYS A 46 3.16 8.39 -20.48
CA CYS A 46 2.46 9.14 -19.46
C CYS A 46 3.05 8.71 -18.12
N GLY A 47 3.99 9.51 -17.62
CA GLY A 47 4.64 9.34 -16.33
C GLY A 47 3.66 9.57 -15.18
N CYS A 48 2.64 8.72 -15.07
CA CYS A 48 1.90 8.56 -13.82
C CYS A 48 2.86 7.85 -12.86
N CYS A 49 3.54 8.66 -12.05
CA CYS A 49 4.37 8.24 -10.93
C CYS A 49 3.60 7.21 -10.11
N LEU A 50 3.97 5.93 -10.23
CA LEU A 50 3.52 4.91 -9.30
C LEU A 50 4.23 5.20 -7.98
N LEU A 51 3.53 5.90 -7.09
CA LEU A 51 4.02 6.28 -5.77
C LEU A 51 3.89 5.08 -4.84
N PHE A 52 4.85 4.17 -4.92
CA PHE A 52 5.09 3.16 -3.89
C PHE A 52 5.44 3.89 -2.59
N SER A 53 4.76 3.56 -1.51
CA SER A 53 4.96 4.28 -0.25
C SER A 53 4.91 3.37 0.96
N VAL A 54 5.84 3.63 1.88
CA VAL A 54 5.81 3.14 3.25
C VAL A 54 5.70 4.36 4.16
N ALA A 55 4.65 4.41 4.97
CA ALA A 55 4.33 5.58 5.78
C ALA A 55 3.96 5.21 7.21
N LEU A 56 4.28 6.11 8.14
CA LEU A 56 3.74 6.12 9.50
C LEU A 56 2.38 6.81 9.47
N VAL A 57 1.35 6.09 9.91
CA VAL A 57 -0.03 6.58 9.94
C VAL A 57 -0.65 6.34 11.31
N THR A 58 -1.48 7.28 11.75
CA THR A 58 -2.31 7.14 12.95
C THR A 58 -3.75 6.89 12.53
N VAL A 59 -4.39 5.86 13.08
CA VAL A 59 -5.81 5.59 12.81
C VAL A 59 -6.66 6.53 13.65
N SER A 60 -7.26 7.55 13.03
CA SER A 60 -8.04 8.59 13.75
C SER A 60 -9.51 8.24 13.97
N HIS A 61 -10.08 7.43 13.07
CA HIS A 61 -11.49 7.05 13.14
C HIS A 61 -11.72 5.79 12.31
N ALA A 62 -12.57 4.89 12.81
CA ALA A 62 -12.98 3.68 12.09
C ALA A 62 -14.51 3.62 11.98
N LYS A 63 -15.03 3.38 10.77
CA LYS A 63 -16.46 3.15 10.50
C LYS A 63 -16.61 1.90 9.65
N GLY A 64 -16.98 0.78 10.28
CA GLY A 64 -17.07 -0.51 9.61
C GLY A 64 -15.69 -0.96 9.14
N ASN A 65 -15.49 -1.01 7.82
CA ASN A 65 -14.23 -1.40 7.20
C ASN A 65 -13.45 -0.21 6.59
N VAL A 66 -13.88 1.01 6.89
CA VAL A 66 -13.30 2.26 6.41
C VAL A 66 -12.59 2.96 7.56
N TYR A 67 -11.32 3.30 7.37
CA TYR A 67 -10.43 3.88 8.35
C TYR A 67 -9.94 5.24 7.87
N LYS A 68 -10.04 6.26 8.72
CA LYS A 68 -9.44 7.56 8.48
C LYS A 68 -8.04 7.57 9.08
N LEU A 69 -7.04 7.73 8.23
CA LEU A 69 -5.63 7.70 8.56
C LEU A 69 -5.05 9.11 8.54
N ASN A 70 -4.29 9.45 9.57
CA ASN A 70 -3.46 10.65 9.59
C ASN A 70 -2.02 10.27 9.25
N TYR A 71 -1.49 10.79 8.15
CA TYR A 71 -0.13 10.53 7.69
C TYR A 71 0.85 11.45 8.42
N ALA A 72 1.77 10.85 9.16
CA ALA A 72 2.77 11.56 9.94
C ALA A 72 4.12 11.66 9.21
N LYS A 73 4.52 10.59 8.51
CA LYS A 73 5.83 10.51 7.85
C LYS A 73 5.85 9.46 6.75
N TYR A 74 6.59 9.71 5.67
CA TYR A 74 6.96 8.72 4.67
C TYR A 74 8.41 8.28 4.88
N PHE A 75 8.68 6.99 4.74
CA PHE A 75 10.00 6.40 4.91
C PHE A 75 10.73 6.26 3.58
N ASP A 76 12.01 6.62 3.56
CA ASP A 76 12.89 6.48 2.40
C ASP A 76 13.49 5.06 2.32
N VAL A 77 12.59 4.09 2.15
CA VAL A 77 12.91 2.65 2.07
C VAL A 77 12.37 2.00 0.80
N THR A 78 11.58 2.74 0.03
CA THR A 78 11.07 2.36 -1.28
C THR A 78 11.98 2.86 -2.39
N LYS A 79 11.79 2.35 -3.61
CA LYS A 79 12.53 2.82 -4.80
C LYS A 79 12.20 4.26 -5.18
N THR A 80 10.99 4.69 -4.83
CA THR A 80 10.51 6.05 -5.03
C THR A 80 10.77 6.85 -3.76
N PRO A 81 11.38 8.04 -3.87
CA PRO A 81 11.59 8.90 -2.72
C PRO A 81 10.24 9.33 -2.11
N PRO A 82 10.22 9.64 -0.81
CA PRO A 82 9.06 10.26 -0.16
C PRO A 82 8.56 11.50 -0.94
N PRO A 83 7.24 11.69 -1.05
CA PRO A 83 6.69 12.90 -1.66
C PRO A 83 7.03 14.14 -0.81
N THR A 84 7.32 15.25 -1.48
CA THR A 84 7.60 16.55 -0.81
C THR A 84 6.35 17.14 -0.16
N GLU A 85 5.18 16.89 -0.75
CA GLU A 85 3.88 17.32 -0.27
C GLU A 85 2.91 16.13 -0.33
N TYR A 86 2.09 15.96 0.71
CA TYR A 86 1.10 14.89 0.77
C TYR A 86 -0.10 15.31 1.62
N GLU A 87 -1.25 14.70 1.35
CA GLU A 87 -2.42 14.89 2.19
C GLU A 87 -2.22 14.22 3.55
N HIS A 88 -2.30 15.00 4.62
CA HIS A 88 -2.16 14.51 6.00
C HIS A 88 -3.29 13.60 6.45
N SER A 89 -4.44 13.60 5.78
CA SER A 89 -5.61 12.83 6.17
C SER A 89 -6.19 12.11 4.97
N ARG A 90 -6.15 10.78 4.98
CA ARG A 90 -6.70 9.95 3.90
C ARG A 90 -7.58 8.84 4.44
N THR A 91 -8.29 8.19 3.53
CA THR A 91 -9.20 7.08 3.87
C THR A 91 -8.65 5.77 3.32
N LEU A 92 -8.53 4.76 4.17
CA LEU A 92 -8.20 3.39 3.81
C LEU A 92 -9.42 2.50 4.02
N THR A 93 -9.83 1.80 2.98
CA THR A 93 -10.83 0.72 3.10
C THR A 93 -10.10 -0.61 3.16
N ILE A 94 -10.42 -1.49 4.12
CA ILE A 94 -9.88 -2.86 4.22
C ILE A 94 -10.99 -3.85 3.90
N GLU A 95 -10.73 -4.88 3.10
CA GLU A 95 -11.80 -5.74 2.56
C GLU A 95 -11.79 -7.18 3.09
N CYS A 96 -10.68 -7.66 3.65
CA CYS A 96 -10.51 -9.04 4.14
C CYS A 96 -10.71 -9.23 5.65
N GLY A 97 -11.43 -8.32 6.31
CA GLY A 97 -11.82 -8.50 7.71
C GLY A 97 -10.72 -8.18 8.74
N ASN A 98 -9.50 -7.83 8.32
CA ASN A 98 -8.50 -7.27 9.20
C ASN A 98 -9.01 -5.94 9.80
N LYS A 99 -8.85 -5.78 11.11
CA LYS A 99 -9.24 -4.56 11.81
C LYS A 99 -8.00 -3.82 12.31
N LEU A 100 -7.97 -2.52 12.04
CA LEU A 100 -6.99 -1.63 12.64
C LEU A 100 -7.58 -1.03 13.91
N GLU A 101 -6.75 -0.91 14.93
CA GLU A 101 -7.09 -0.24 16.19
C GLU A 101 -6.72 1.24 16.09
N ASP A 102 -7.22 2.07 17.02
CA ASP A 102 -6.81 3.47 17.18
C ASP A 102 -5.37 3.52 17.71
N PHE A 103 -4.42 3.41 16.78
CA PHE A 103 -2.99 3.31 17.05
C PHE A 103 -2.16 3.79 15.86
N ASP A 104 -0.85 3.91 16.09
CA ASP A 104 0.13 4.18 15.05
C ASP A 104 0.55 2.90 14.32
N TYR A 105 0.56 2.95 12.99
CA TYR A 105 0.92 1.84 12.11
C TYR A 105 1.94 2.28 11.06
N ILE A 106 2.85 1.37 10.72
CA ILE A 106 3.62 1.41 9.49
C ILE A 106 2.80 0.75 8.40
N LEU A 107 2.37 1.54 7.43
CA LEU A 107 1.55 1.10 6.31
C LEU A 107 2.39 1.08 5.04
N GLY A 108 2.44 -0.07 4.35
CA GLY A 108 3.12 -0.23 3.07
C GLY A 108 2.13 -0.53 1.95
N CYS A 109 2.00 0.38 0.99
CA CYS A 109 1.07 0.23 -0.14
C CYS A 109 1.75 0.51 -1.47
N LYS A 110 1.36 -0.23 -2.52
CA LYS A 110 1.89 0.04 -3.87
C LYS A 110 1.45 1.40 -4.40
N THR A 111 0.29 1.86 -3.97
CA THR A 111 -0.22 3.21 -4.18
C THR A 111 -0.83 3.65 -2.87
N GLU A 112 -0.67 4.91 -2.49
CA GLU A 112 -0.88 5.47 -1.14
C GLU A 112 -1.94 4.79 -0.23
N THR A 113 -3.15 4.49 -0.73
CA THR A 113 -4.21 3.78 0.00
C THR A 113 -4.78 2.59 -0.78
N ILE A 114 -4.07 2.09 -1.79
CA ILE A 114 -4.50 1.02 -2.71
C ILE A 114 -3.41 -0.05 -2.78
N ASP A 115 -3.83 -1.31 -2.78
CA ASP A 115 -2.94 -2.46 -2.78
C ASP A 115 -1.96 -2.44 -1.59
N CYS A 116 -2.50 -2.14 -0.41
CA CYS A 116 -1.74 -2.17 0.84
C CYS A 116 -1.34 -3.60 1.20
N LYS A 117 -0.04 -3.85 1.25
CA LYS A 117 0.56 -5.17 1.47
C LYS A 117 0.73 -5.51 2.93
N PHE A 118 1.07 -4.53 3.75
CA PHE A 118 1.26 -4.73 5.18
C PHE A 118 0.87 -3.49 5.99
N ALA A 119 0.48 -3.72 7.24
CA ALA A 119 0.19 -2.69 8.23
C ALA A 119 0.66 -3.18 9.60
N ARG A 120 1.80 -2.68 10.09
CA ARG A 120 2.40 -3.12 11.36
C ARG A 120 2.22 -2.08 12.44
N ARG A 121 1.73 -2.46 13.61
CA ARG A 121 1.67 -1.56 14.77
C ARG A 121 3.06 -1.05 15.16
N TYR A 122 3.18 0.26 15.32
CA TYR A 122 4.46 0.94 15.57
C TYR A 122 5.12 0.51 16.90
N ASP A 123 4.32 0.29 17.95
CA ASP A 123 4.81 -0.15 19.27
C ASP A 123 5.32 -1.60 19.29
N LYS A 124 4.94 -2.39 18.28
CA LYS A 124 5.35 -3.80 18.15
C LYS A 124 6.54 -3.98 17.22
N LEU A 125 7.16 -2.89 16.76
CA LEU A 125 8.32 -2.98 15.87
C LEU A 125 9.52 -3.60 16.60
N THR A 126 10.00 -4.73 16.07
CA THR A 126 11.24 -5.35 16.51
C THR A 126 12.45 -4.49 16.10
N PRO A 127 13.61 -4.66 16.74
CA PRO A 127 14.83 -3.96 16.33
C PRO A 127 15.21 -4.22 14.85
N GLU A 128 14.91 -5.42 14.34
CA GLU A 128 15.15 -5.78 12.95
C GLU A 128 14.24 -5.01 12.00
N GLU A 129 12.95 -4.90 12.32
CA GLU A 129 11.98 -4.10 11.55
C GLU A 129 12.38 -2.62 11.54
N LYS A 130 12.78 -2.06 12.69
CA LYS A 130 13.24 -0.67 12.77
C LYS A 130 14.47 -0.41 11.91
N LYS A 131 15.39 -1.37 11.83
CA LYS A 131 16.57 -1.30 10.95
C LYS A 131 16.18 -1.33 9.48
N LEU A 132 15.22 -2.18 9.09
CA LEU A 132 14.67 -2.20 7.73
C LEU A 132 14.01 -0.87 7.36
N LEU A 133 13.29 -0.26 8.32
CA LEU A 133 12.61 1.03 8.16
C LEU A 133 13.52 2.26 8.32
N LYS A 134 14.81 2.05 8.64
CA LYS A 134 15.79 3.11 8.93
C LYS A 134 15.32 4.09 10.03
N ILE A 135 14.64 3.57 11.07
CA ILE A 135 14.09 4.36 12.19
C ILE A 135 15.14 4.57 13.29
N GLU A 136 15.91 3.54 13.62
CA GLU A 136 17.01 3.59 14.58
C GLU A 136 18.33 3.36 13.84
N GLN A 137 19.27 4.30 13.98
CA GLN A 137 20.68 4.16 13.60
C GLN A 137 21.52 3.89 14.84
#